data_AF-A0A915MQ85-F1
#
_entry.id   AF-A0A915MQ85-F1
#
_cell.length_a   1.000
_cell.length_b   1.000
_cell.length_c   1.000
_cell.angle_alpha   90.00
_cell.angle_beta   90.00
_cell.angle_gamma   90.00
#
_symmetry.space_group_name_H-M   'P 1'
#
loop_
_entity.id
_entity.type
_entity.pdbx_description
1 polymer ?
#
loop_
_entity_poly.entity_id
_entity_poly.type
_entity_poly.pdbx_seq_one_letter_code
_entity_poly.pdbx_strand_id
1 'polypeptide(L)'
;SERQTLFARLYDEMNSQQRNFERLLSASNLPTGRFLTEIAAKIYALRAQHSQVDKLQKAGVAFFEDLPNYERFEQTLKELSEQLIAAEQEQFDAWCRDMIAHIVDGGGNDGDSISLQTTGRLMVLERARGILTVSFSDRLARLLREVSQLQSMGFKVPVKILACVQQGERFYEYGVLLKQVAHFYNTIEKQMLPCQQAMLLDEALAFEQLVVPSSKSGGDRKQRTAVNLTWESPEKLKGYIERLREAALQLTSH
;
A
#
# COMPACT_ATOMS: atom_id res chain seq x y z
N SER A 1 22.28 45.42 -20.23
CA SER A 1 23.37 44.98 -19.33
C SER A 1 23.25 43.48 -19.11
N GLU A 2 24.35 42.72 -19.08
CA GLU A 2 24.32 41.25 -18.92
C GLU A 2 23.54 40.78 -17.68
N ARG A 3 23.57 41.56 -16.59
CA ARG A 3 22.78 41.30 -15.37
C ARG A 3 21.27 41.33 -15.61
N GLN A 4 20.79 42.23 -16.49
CA GLN A 4 19.35 42.28 -16.83
C GLN A 4 18.93 41.06 -17.67
N THR A 5 19.81 40.56 -18.54
CA THR A 5 19.55 39.34 -19.31
C THR A 5 19.54 38.10 -18.42
N LEU A 6 20.42 38.02 -17.43
CA LEU A 6 20.40 36.94 -16.43
C LEU A 6 19.15 36.99 -15.54
N PHE A 7 18.73 38.19 -15.13
CA PHE A 7 17.49 38.37 -14.38
C PHE A 7 16.26 37.90 -15.18
N ALA A 8 16.20 38.21 -16.48
CA ALA A 8 15.13 37.72 -17.36
C ALA A 8 15.11 36.17 -17.41
N ARG A 9 16.26 35.51 -17.49
CA ARG A 9 16.34 34.04 -17.46
C ARG A 9 15.88 33.44 -16.13
N LEU A 10 16.19 34.07 -15.00
CA LEU A 10 15.70 33.62 -13.69
C LEU A 10 14.18 33.81 -13.57
N TYR A 11 13.65 34.88 -14.15
CA TYR A 11 12.21 35.10 -14.23
C TYR A 11 11.52 34.02 -15.07
N ASP A 12 12.12 33.63 -16.20
CA ASP A 12 11.62 32.52 -17.03
C ASP A 12 11.68 31.17 -16.30
N GLU A 13 12.76 30.93 -15.54
CA GLU A 13 12.91 29.73 -14.70
C GLU A 13 11.85 29.69 -13.59
N MET A 14 11.57 30.82 -12.92
CA MET A 14 10.49 30.93 -11.94
C MET A 14 9.13 30.57 -12.56
N ASN A 15 8.82 31.15 -13.72
CA ASN A 15 7.58 30.83 -14.46
C ASN A 15 7.51 29.35 -14.86
N SER A 16 8.65 28.75 -15.19
CA SER A 16 8.77 27.30 -15.43
C SER A 16 8.45 26.49 -14.17
N GLN A 17 8.98 26.90 -13.02
CA GLN A 17 8.70 26.23 -11.74
C GLN A 17 7.22 26.34 -11.35
N GLN A 18 6.58 27.48 -11.56
CA GLN A 18 5.16 27.67 -11.31
C GLN A 18 4.28 26.77 -12.19
N ARG A 19 4.57 26.72 -13.51
CA ARG A 19 3.87 25.78 -14.42
C ARG A 19 4.08 24.32 -14.03
N ASN A 20 5.28 23.96 -13.60
CA ASN A 20 5.58 22.62 -13.13
C ASN A 20 4.79 22.29 -11.85
N PHE A 21 4.64 23.25 -10.94
CA PHE A 21 3.84 23.08 -9.72
C PHE A 21 2.35 22.85 -10.05
N GLU A 22 1.76 23.66 -10.92
CA GLU A 22 0.38 23.48 -11.40
C GLU A 22 0.18 22.10 -12.07
N ARG A 23 1.18 21.65 -12.85
CA ARG A 23 1.17 20.32 -13.45
C ARG A 23 1.25 19.21 -12.40
N LEU A 24 2.03 19.37 -11.34
CA LEU A 24 2.13 18.39 -10.26
C LEU A 24 0.82 18.28 -9.47
N LEU A 25 0.15 19.41 -9.21
CA LEU A 25 -1.14 19.43 -8.53
C LEU A 25 -2.24 18.75 -9.35
N SER A 26 -2.24 18.96 -10.66
CA SER A 26 -3.21 18.35 -11.58
C SER A 26 -2.90 16.90 -11.94
N ALA A 27 -1.68 16.42 -11.69
CA ALA A 27 -1.30 15.04 -11.98
C ALA A 27 -1.99 14.07 -11.03
N SER A 28 -2.93 13.29 -11.57
CA SER A 28 -3.56 12.18 -10.85
C SER A 28 -2.51 11.12 -10.49
N ASN A 29 -1.71 10.70 -11.48
CA ASN A 29 -0.74 9.63 -11.36
C ASN A 29 0.66 10.10 -11.78
N LEU A 30 1.59 10.15 -10.82
CA LEU A 30 3.01 10.33 -11.11
C LEU A 30 3.64 8.99 -11.48
N PRO A 31 4.69 8.98 -12.32
CA PRO A 31 5.44 7.79 -12.62
C PRO A 31 6.11 7.28 -11.35
N THR A 32 5.46 6.31 -10.71
CA THR A 32 5.94 5.68 -9.51
C THR A 32 6.99 4.65 -9.90
N GLY A 33 8.24 4.84 -9.46
CA GLY A 33 9.24 3.78 -9.59
C GLY A 33 8.76 2.49 -8.91
N ARG A 34 9.35 1.33 -9.25
CA ARG A 34 8.94 0.00 -8.75
C ARG A 34 8.75 -0.09 -7.22
N PHE A 35 9.39 0.80 -6.47
CA PHE A 35 9.40 0.79 -5.00
C PHE A 35 8.74 2.01 -4.35
N LEU A 36 8.47 3.08 -5.09
CA LEU A 36 7.84 4.25 -4.51
C LEU A 36 6.32 4.05 -4.43
N THR A 37 5.64 4.76 -3.54
CA THR A 37 4.17 4.85 -3.56
C THR A 37 3.77 6.16 -4.22
N GLU A 38 2.53 6.28 -4.67
CA GLU A 38 2.04 7.48 -5.36
C GLU A 38 2.14 8.72 -4.45
N ILE A 39 1.79 8.58 -3.17
CA ILE A 39 1.94 9.65 -2.20
C ILE A 39 3.41 10.03 -1.98
N ALA A 40 4.30 9.06 -1.82
CA ALA A 40 5.72 9.31 -1.67
C ALA A 40 6.30 10.01 -2.92
N ALA A 41 5.81 9.66 -4.12
CA ALA A 41 6.23 10.28 -5.37
C ALA A 41 5.81 11.76 -5.42
N LYS A 42 4.56 12.05 -5.02
CA LYS A 42 4.03 13.41 -4.94
C LYS A 42 4.83 14.27 -3.97
N ILE A 43 5.03 13.79 -2.75
CA ILE A 43 5.80 14.51 -1.72
C ILE A 43 7.25 14.74 -2.18
N TYR A 44 7.89 13.72 -2.74
CA TYR A 44 9.25 13.85 -3.26
C TYR A 44 9.34 14.91 -4.36
N ALA A 45 8.39 14.93 -5.30
CA ALA A 45 8.34 15.92 -6.37
C ALA A 45 8.14 17.35 -5.84
N LEU A 46 7.25 17.53 -4.85
CA LEU A 46 7.02 18.82 -4.19
C LEU A 46 8.29 19.31 -3.48
N ARG A 47 8.97 18.44 -2.72
CA ARG A 47 10.24 18.79 -2.05
C ARG A 47 11.35 19.12 -3.05
N ALA A 48 11.43 18.39 -4.16
CA ALA A 48 12.39 18.67 -5.21
C ALA A 48 12.16 20.06 -5.83
N GLN A 49 10.91 20.42 -6.11
CA GLN A 49 10.55 21.76 -6.56
C GLN A 49 10.85 22.84 -5.53
N HIS A 50 10.50 22.61 -4.25
CA HIS A 50 10.80 23.53 -3.17
C HIS A 50 12.31 23.81 -3.08
N SER A 51 13.14 22.75 -3.15
CA SER A 51 14.60 22.90 -3.16
C SER A 51 15.11 23.72 -4.36
N GLN A 52 14.44 23.63 -5.51
CA GLN A 52 14.80 24.42 -6.69
C GLN A 52 14.40 25.90 -6.54
N VAL A 53 13.22 26.17 -5.97
CA VAL A 53 12.78 27.54 -5.63
C VAL A 53 13.71 28.16 -4.59
N ASP A 54 14.11 27.42 -3.56
CA ASP A 54 15.08 27.88 -2.55
C ASP A 54 16.44 28.27 -3.17
N LYS A 55 16.94 27.46 -4.13
CA LYS A 55 18.18 27.78 -4.86
C LYS A 55 18.01 29.05 -5.69
N LEU A 56 16.86 29.20 -6.33
CA LEU A 56 16.54 30.37 -7.14
C LEU A 56 16.45 31.63 -6.28
N GLN A 57 15.85 31.55 -5.09
CA GLN A 57 15.80 32.64 -4.14
C GLN A 57 17.19 33.05 -3.64
N LYS A 58 18.04 32.08 -3.26
CA LYS A 58 19.42 32.33 -2.83
C LYS A 58 20.26 32.99 -3.93
N ALA A 59 20.13 32.52 -5.17
CA ALA A 59 20.78 33.13 -6.32
C ALA A 59 20.24 34.54 -6.61
N GLY A 60 18.92 34.72 -6.48
CA GLY A 60 18.26 36.02 -6.60
C GLY A 60 18.87 37.07 -5.68
N VAL A 61 18.95 36.76 -4.38
CA VAL A 61 19.46 37.68 -3.36
C VAL A 61 20.93 38.00 -3.62
N ALA A 62 21.76 37.00 -3.93
CA ALA A 62 23.20 37.19 -4.12
C ALA A 62 23.57 38.07 -5.31
N PHE A 63 22.73 38.13 -6.36
CA PHE A 63 23.11 38.75 -7.63
C PHE A 63 22.22 39.92 -8.08
N PHE A 64 21.01 40.08 -7.53
CA PHE A 64 19.99 40.97 -8.12
C PHE A 64 19.19 41.81 -7.12
N GLU A 65 19.55 41.79 -5.82
CA GLU A 65 18.86 42.54 -4.77
C GLU A 65 18.74 44.06 -5.04
N ASP A 66 19.71 44.63 -5.76
CA ASP A 66 19.79 46.05 -6.14
C ASP A 66 18.88 46.43 -7.33
N LEU A 67 18.23 45.47 -8.00
CA LEU A 67 17.40 45.77 -9.17
C LEU A 67 15.97 46.21 -8.77
N PRO A 68 15.39 47.22 -9.46
CA PRO A 68 14.10 47.79 -9.09
C PRO A 68 12.92 46.81 -9.24
N ASN A 69 13.05 45.76 -10.05
CA ASN A 69 12.02 44.74 -10.25
C ASN A 69 12.24 43.49 -9.40
N TYR A 70 13.31 43.45 -8.61
CA TYR A 70 13.67 42.28 -7.82
C TYR A 70 12.70 42.02 -6.67
N GLU A 71 12.22 43.07 -6.00
CA GLU A 71 11.29 42.94 -4.86
C GLU A 71 10.02 42.16 -5.25
N ARG A 72 9.43 42.46 -6.41
CA ARG A 72 8.26 41.73 -6.92
C ARG A 72 8.59 40.27 -7.24
N PHE A 73 9.75 40.01 -7.82
CA PHE A 73 10.22 38.65 -8.10
C PHE A 73 10.43 37.84 -6.81
N GLU A 74 11.02 38.46 -5.80
CA GLU A 74 11.23 37.84 -4.48
C GLU A 74 9.90 37.51 -3.80
N GLN A 75 8.92 38.42 -3.86
CA GLN A 75 7.56 38.16 -3.35
C GLN A 75 6.93 36.94 -4.04
N THR A 76 7.01 36.84 -5.37
CA THR A 76 6.47 35.68 -6.10
C THR A 76 7.18 34.38 -5.74
N LEU A 77 8.50 34.40 -5.52
CA LEU A 77 9.23 33.20 -5.06
C LEU A 77 8.82 32.77 -3.66
N LYS A 78 8.60 33.73 -2.74
CA LYS A 78 8.12 33.46 -1.38
C LYS A 78 6.72 32.85 -1.42
N GLU A 79 5.81 33.45 -2.18
CA GLU A 79 4.45 32.92 -2.38
C GLU A 79 4.48 31.49 -2.94
N LEU A 80 5.32 31.21 -3.94
CA LEU A 80 5.45 29.87 -4.51
C LEU A 80 6.04 28.87 -3.51
N SER A 81 7.03 29.27 -2.71
CA SER A 81 7.59 28.44 -1.64
C SER A 81 6.53 28.10 -0.58
N GLU A 82 5.76 29.09 -0.13
CA GLU A 82 4.66 28.89 0.82
C GLU A 82 3.59 27.95 0.26
N GLN A 83 3.22 28.10 -1.02
CA GLN A 83 2.28 27.21 -1.71
C GLN A 83 2.80 25.77 -1.81
N LEU A 84 4.10 25.57 -2.08
CA LEU A 84 4.72 24.25 -2.14
C LEU A 84 4.70 23.55 -0.77
N ILE A 85 5.00 24.27 0.31
CA ILE A 85 4.95 23.75 1.68
C ILE A 85 3.50 23.39 2.06
N ALA A 86 2.54 24.29 1.76
CA ALA A 86 1.13 24.05 2.03
C ALA A 86 0.60 22.85 1.24
N ALA A 87 0.99 22.71 -0.04
CA ALA A 87 0.62 21.57 -0.86
C ALA A 87 1.19 20.26 -0.31
N GLU A 88 2.45 20.23 0.16
CA GLU A 88 3.05 19.05 0.79
C GLU A 88 2.25 18.60 2.02
N GLN A 89 1.90 19.55 2.89
CA GLN A 89 1.09 19.27 4.08
C GLN A 89 -0.29 18.74 3.70
N GLU A 90 -0.97 19.38 2.74
CA GLU A 90 -2.30 18.96 2.31
C GLU A 90 -2.28 17.56 1.67
N GLN A 91 -1.24 17.18 0.91
CA GLN A 91 -1.13 15.81 0.39
C GLN A 91 -1.04 14.78 1.52
N PHE A 92 -0.27 15.07 2.57
CA PHE A 92 -0.17 14.19 3.73
C PHE A 92 -1.47 14.13 4.53
N ASP A 93 -2.12 15.26 4.74
CA ASP A 93 -3.37 15.34 5.50
C ASP A 93 -4.53 14.66 4.76
N ALA A 94 -4.62 14.85 3.44
CA ALA A 94 -5.59 14.15 2.60
C ALA A 94 -5.43 12.64 2.69
N TRP A 95 -4.19 12.12 2.62
CA TRP A 95 -3.92 10.71 2.80
C TRP A 95 -4.26 10.21 4.21
N CYS A 96 -3.98 11.00 5.26
CA CYS A 96 -4.37 10.63 6.61
C CYS A 96 -5.90 10.49 6.72
N ARG A 97 -6.66 11.42 6.16
CA ARG A 97 -8.13 11.36 6.13
C ARG A 97 -8.64 10.12 5.39
N ASP A 98 -8.09 9.86 4.21
CA ASP A 98 -8.43 8.69 3.39
C ASP A 98 -8.13 7.38 4.13
N MET A 99 -6.93 7.24 4.70
CA MET A 99 -6.54 6.02 5.44
C MET A 99 -7.41 5.81 6.67
N ILE A 100 -7.72 6.88 7.41
CA ILE A 100 -8.59 6.77 8.58
C ILE A 100 -10.01 6.35 8.17
N ALA A 101 -10.54 6.90 7.07
CA ALA A 101 -11.84 6.47 6.54
C ALA A 101 -11.84 4.98 6.19
N HIS A 102 -10.81 4.50 5.47
CA HIS A 102 -10.66 3.07 5.14
C HIS A 102 -10.48 2.15 6.36
N ILE A 103 -9.91 2.65 7.46
CA ILE A 103 -9.78 1.90 8.72
C ILE A 103 -11.12 1.87 9.48
N VAL A 104 -11.87 2.99 9.48
CA VAL A 104 -13.09 3.17 10.27
C VAL A 104 -14.32 2.57 9.61
N ASP A 105 -14.54 2.83 8.33
CA ASP A 105 -15.74 2.43 7.58
C ASP A 105 -15.67 0.96 7.15
N GLY A 106 -15.18 0.10 8.05
CA GLY A 106 -15.05 -1.34 7.86
C GLY A 106 -16.34 -2.12 7.69
N GLY A 107 -17.36 -1.55 7.06
CA GLY A 107 -18.69 -2.13 6.82
C GLY A 107 -19.28 -1.84 5.43
N GLY A 108 -18.51 -1.28 4.49
CA GLY A 108 -18.90 -1.24 3.08
C GLY A 108 -18.67 -2.59 2.41
N ASN A 109 -19.64 -3.07 1.63
CA ASN A 109 -19.71 -4.38 0.97
C ASN A 109 -18.61 -4.68 -0.08
N ASP A 110 -17.48 -3.98 -0.04
CA ASP A 110 -16.36 -4.12 -0.98
C ASP A 110 -15.09 -4.56 -0.25
N GLY A 111 -14.35 -5.49 -0.84
CA GLY A 111 -13.17 -6.15 -0.27
C GLY A 111 -11.94 -5.26 0.00
N ASP A 112 -12.11 -3.95 0.09
CA ASP A 112 -11.05 -2.95 0.34
C ASP A 112 -10.98 -2.47 1.80
N SER A 113 -11.83 -3.00 2.69
CA SER A 113 -11.77 -2.73 4.13
C SER A 113 -10.52 -3.36 4.76
N ILE A 114 -9.69 -2.52 5.38
CA ILE A 114 -8.47 -2.93 6.08
C ILE A 114 -8.82 -3.52 7.47
N SER A 115 -9.96 -3.13 8.05
CA SER A 115 -10.36 -3.48 9.43
C SER A 115 -11.12 -4.81 9.56
N LEU A 116 -11.85 -5.26 8.53
CA LEU A 116 -12.49 -6.59 8.51
C LEU A 116 -11.48 -7.76 8.46
N GLN A 117 -10.21 -7.45 8.25
CA GLN A 117 -9.15 -8.43 7.95
C GLN A 117 -8.31 -8.80 9.17
N THR A 118 -8.65 -8.33 10.36
CA THR A 118 -8.01 -8.79 11.61
C THR A 118 -8.90 -9.70 12.44
N THR A 119 -10.21 -9.69 12.17
CA THR A 119 -11.22 -10.47 12.92
C THR A 119 -12.00 -11.46 12.06
N GLY A 120 -11.94 -11.32 10.72
CA GLY A 120 -12.58 -12.24 9.76
C GLY A 120 -11.88 -13.59 9.60
N ARG A 121 -12.47 -14.46 8.77
CA ARG A 121 -11.89 -15.76 8.37
C ARG A 121 -10.62 -15.53 7.54
N LEU A 122 -9.59 -16.37 7.73
CA LEU A 122 -8.30 -16.26 7.01
C LEU A 122 -8.41 -16.60 5.51
N MET A 123 -9.17 -17.65 5.20
CA MET A 123 -9.34 -18.19 3.85
C MET A 123 -10.81 -18.52 3.59
N VAL A 124 -11.25 -18.33 2.35
CA VAL A 124 -12.61 -18.62 1.88
C VAL A 124 -12.53 -19.36 0.55
N LEU A 125 -13.06 -20.58 0.53
CA LEU A 125 -13.22 -21.39 -0.69
C LEU A 125 -14.61 -21.14 -1.29
N GLU A 126 -14.65 -20.56 -2.49
CA GLU A 126 -15.87 -20.40 -3.26
C GLU A 126 -16.24 -21.71 -3.95
N ARG A 127 -17.10 -22.52 -3.31
CA ARG A 127 -17.48 -23.86 -3.80
C ARG A 127 -18.08 -23.89 -5.21
N ALA A 128 -18.71 -22.80 -5.66
CA ALA A 128 -19.27 -22.72 -7.01
C ALA A 128 -18.20 -22.63 -8.10
N ARG A 129 -17.02 -22.09 -7.78
CA ARG A 129 -15.91 -21.87 -8.73
C ARG A 129 -14.64 -22.64 -8.40
N GLY A 130 -14.58 -23.28 -7.23
CA GLY A 130 -13.37 -23.94 -6.73
C GLY A 130 -12.25 -22.95 -6.38
N ILE A 131 -12.52 -21.66 -6.25
CA ILE A 131 -11.48 -20.64 -6.06
C ILE A 131 -11.25 -20.40 -4.57
N LEU A 132 -10.00 -20.57 -4.16
CA LEU A 132 -9.52 -20.25 -2.83
C LEU A 132 -9.06 -18.79 -2.77
N THR A 133 -9.67 -18.01 -1.86
CA THR A 133 -9.32 -16.61 -1.62
C THR A 133 -8.82 -16.43 -0.19
N VAL A 134 -7.86 -15.52 -0.02
CA VAL A 134 -7.30 -15.16 1.30
C VAL A 134 -7.84 -13.81 1.69
N SER A 135 -8.34 -13.68 2.91
CA SER A 135 -8.84 -12.40 3.45
C SER A 135 -7.69 -11.51 3.93
N PHE A 136 -6.74 -11.23 3.02
CA PHE A 136 -5.58 -10.37 3.23
C PHE A 136 -5.45 -9.40 2.06
N SER A 137 -5.74 -8.11 2.27
CA SER A 137 -5.73 -7.10 1.19
C SER A 137 -4.33 -6.79 0.68
N ASP A 138 -4.23 -6.55 -0.63
CA ASP A 138 -3.06 -5.88 -1.20
C ASP A 138 -2.94 -4.41 -0.73
N ARG A 139 -4.06 -3.82 -0.27
CA ARG A 139 -4.09 -2.48 0.33
C ARG A 139 -3.27 -2.42 1.62
N LEU A 140 -3.33 -3.43 2.48
CA LEU A 140 -2.49 -3.48 3.68
C LEU A 140 -0.99 -3.48 3.33
N ALA A 141 -0.58 -4.30 2.35
CA ALA A 141 0.80 -4.32 1.88
C ALA A 141 1.26 -2.95 1.33
N ARG A 142 0.35 -2.22 0.67
CA ARG A 142 0.60 -0.85 0.21
C ARG A 142 0.73 0.11 1.39
N LEU A 143 -0.17 0.04 2.36
CA LEU A 143 -0.17 0.88 3.57
C LEU A 143 1.14 0.75 4.35
N LEU A 144 1.65 -0.48 4.54
CA LEU A 144 2.94 -0.71 5.20
C LEU A 144 4.09 0.06 4.51
N ARG A 145 4.12 0.03 3.18
CA ARG A 145 5.12 0.77 2.39
C ARG A 145 4.94 2.28 2.49
N GLU A 146 3.70 2.76 2.40
CA GLU A 146 3.37 4.18 2.51
C GLU A 146 3.81 4.75 3.86
N VAL A 147 3.47 4.08 4.97
CA VAL A 147 3.85 4.52 6.31
C VAL A 147 5.37 4.54 6.50
N SER A 148 6.06 3.49 6.06
CA SER A 148 7.54 3.45 6.12
C SER A 148 8.17 4.62 5.36
N GLN A 149 7.69 4.91 4.15
CA GLN A 149 8.19 6.00 3.33
C GLN A 149 7.88 7.37 3.94
N LEU A 150 6.65 7.61 4.41
CA LEU A 150 6.26 8.86 5.04
C LEU A 150 7.06 9.13 6.33
N GLN A 151 7.27 8.10 7.15
CA GLN A 151 8.13 8.21 8.34
C GLN A 151 9.57 8.53 7.98
N SER A 152 10.13 7.90 6.94
CA SER A 152 11.49 8.21 6.45
C SER A 152 11.62 9.66 5.95
N MET A 153 10.52 10.24 5.49
CA MET A 153 10.43 11.64 5.08
C MET A 153 10.20 12.62 6.25
N GLY A 154 10.05 12.13 7.47
CA GLY A 154 9.89 12.95 8.68
C GLY A 154 8.44 13.23 9.09
N PHE A 155 7.44 12.61 8.45
CA PHE A 155 6.04 12.80 8.81
C PHE A 155 5.67 12.04 10.08
N LYS A 156 4.81 12.66 10.89
CA LYS A 156 4.23 12.04 12.09
C LYS A 156 2.88 11.42 11.76
N VAL A 157 2.91 10.12 11.46
CA VAL A 157 1.70 9.35 11.12
C VAL A 157 0.77 9.22 12.36
N PRO A 158 -0.54 9.45 12.22
CA PRO A 158 -1.51 9.29 13.32
C PRO A 158 -1.49 7.89 13.96
N VAL A 159 -1.65 7.85 15.29
CA VAL A 159 -1.60 6.61 16.10
C VAL A 159 -2.58 5.54 15.61
N LYS A 160 -3.75 5.96 15.11
CA LYS A 160 -4.76 5.03 14.57
C LYS A 160 -4.26 4.24 13.37
N ILE A 161 -3.53 4.89 12.46
CA ILE A 161 -2.91 4.23 11.31
C ILE A 161 -1.75 3.35 11.78
N LEU A 162 -0.93 3.84 12.70
CA LEU A 162 0.19 3.07 13.26
C LEU A 162 -0.27 1.78 13.96
N ALA A 163 -1.37 1.82 14.71
CA ALA A 163 -1.94 0.63 15.34
C ALA A 163 -2.37 -0.41 14.29
N CYS A 164 -2.97 0.04 13.19
CA CYS A 164 -3.33 -0.83 12.06
C CYS A 164 -2.10 -1.44 11.38
N VAL A 165 -1.06 -0.64 11.14
CA VAL A 165 0.24 -1.10 10.59
C VAL A 165 0.89 -2.13 11.50
N GLN A 166 1.02 -1.86 12.79
CA GLN A 166 1.64 -2.79 13.76
C GLN A 166 0.89 -4.13 13.82
N GLN A 167 -0.43 -4.08 13.77
CA GLN A 167 -1.24 -5.30 13.67
C GLN A 167 -0.97 -6.00 12.33
N GLY A 168 -0.98 -5.28 11.21
CA GLY A 168 -0.74 -5.83 9.89
C GLY A 168 0.65 -6.45 9.69
N GLU A 169 1.71 -5.84 10.24
CA GLU A 169 3.10 -6.33 10.17
C GLU A 169 3.23 -7.72 10.80
N ARG A 170 2.56 -7.96 11.93
CA ARG A 170 2.55 -9.28 12.59
C ARG A 170 1.97 -10.39 11.71
N PHE A 171 1.11 -10.04 10.77
CA PHE A 171 0.42 -10.98 9.89
C PHE A 171 0.88 -10.95 8.45
N TYR A 172 1.76 -10.01 8.09
CA TYR A 172 2.17 -9.81 6.71
C TYR A 172 2.83 -11.06 6.13
N GLU A 173 3.79 -11.65 6.86
CA GLU A 173 4.48 -12.88 6.45
C GLU A 173 3.48 -14.03 6.23
N TYR A 174 2.56 -14.21 7.18
CA TYR A 174 1.53 -15.24 7.11
C TYR A 174 0.55 -15.00 5.95
N GLY A 175 0.17 -13.75 5.68
CA GLY A 175 -0.70 -13.38 4.56
C GLY A 175 -0.06 -13.65 3.21
N VAL A 176 1.24 -13.39 3.06
CA VAL A 176 1.99 -13.73 1.85
C VAL A 176 2.04 -15.24 1.62
N LEU A 177 2.33 -16.02 2.67
CA LEU A 177 2.35 -17.49 2.59
C LEU A 177 0.98 -18.06 2.22
N LEU A 178 -0.09 -17.58 2.87
CA LEU A 178 -1.46 -18.00 2.55
C LEU A 178 -1.84 -17.67 1.10
N LYS A 179 -1.43 -16.52 0.58
CA LYS A 179 -1.64 -16.16 -0.83
C LYS A 179 -0.90 -17.10 -1.78
N GLN A 180 0.32 -17.52 -1.44
CA GLN A 180 1.06 -18.51 -2.22
C GLN A 180 0.34 -19.86 -2.25
N VAL A 181 -0.11 -20.36 -1.08
CA VAL A 181 -0.87 -21.61 -0.97
C VAL A 181 -2.18 -21.53 -1.76
N ALA A 182 -2.91 -20.42 -1.67
CA ALA A 182 -4.14 -20.23 -2.42
C ALA A 182 -3.91 -20.13 -3.93
N HIS A 183 -2.88 -19.41 -4.36
CA HIS A 183 -2.50 -19.33 -5.76
C HIS A 183 -2.15 -20.72 -6.31
N PHE A 184 -1.36 -21.49 -5.56
CA PHE A 184 -0.99 -22.85 -5.89
C PHE A 184 -2.23 -23.74 -6.06
N TYR A 185 -3.14 -23.78 -5.07
CA TYR A 185 -4.40 -24.53 -5.17
C TYR A 185 -5.21 -24.15 -6.42
N ASN A 186 -5.33 -22.85 -6.71
CA ASN A 186 -6.10 -22.35 -7.86
C ASN A 186 -5.44 -22.63 -9.23
N THR A 187 -4.15 -22.97 -9.26
CA THR A 187 -3.41 -23.25 -10.50
C THR A 187 -3.14 -24.73 -10.70
N ILE A 188 -3.15 -25.53 -9.63
CA ILE A 188 -2.80 -26.95 -9.69
C ILE A 188 -3.75 -27.73 -10.60
N GLU A 189 -5.06 -27.50 -10.48
CA GLU A 189 -6.10 -28.14 -11.30
C GLU A 189 -5.92 -27.83 -12.80
N LYS A 190 -5.42 -26.63 -13.12
CA LYS A 190 -5.19 -26.17 -14.51
C LYS A 190 -3.92 -26.75 -15.12
N GLN A 191 -2.97 -27.19 -14.30
CA GLN A 191 -1.68 -27.73 -14.74
C GLN A 191 -1.65 -29.26 -14.77
N MET A 192 -2.63 -29.92 -14.15
CA MET A 192 -2.69 -31.37 -14.04
C MET A 192 -3.34 -32.04 -15.24
N LEU A 193 -2.79 -33.18 -15.65
CA LEU A 193 -3.40 -34.04 -16.66
C LEU A 193 -4.70 -34.66 -16.09
N PRO A 194 -5.74 -34.90 -16.92
CA PRO A 194 -7.00 -35.49 -16.45
C PRO A 194 -6.85 -36.82 -15.70
N CYS A 195 -5.85 -37.63 -16.03
CA CYS A 195 -5.54 -38.87 -15.31
C CYS A 195 -4.92 -38.65 -13.92
N GLN A 196 -4.17 -37.56 -13.73
CA GLN A 196 -3.61 -37.16 -12.44
C GLN A 196 -4.70 -36.57 -11.52
N GLN A 197 -5.68 -35.88 -12.10
CA GLN A 197 -6.82 -35.32 -11.34
C GLN A 197 -7.59 -36.41 -10.56
N ALA A 198 -7.78 -37.59 -11.14
CA ALA A 198 -8.44 -38.70 -10.46
C ALA A 198 -7.60 -39.32 -9.32
N MET A 199 -6.26 -39.28 -9.45
CA MET A 199 -5.34 -39.79 -8.42
C MET A 199 -5.18 -38.84 -7.25
N LEU A 200 -5.50 -37.55 -7.44
CA LEU A 200 -5.29 -36.47 -6.48
C LEU A 200 -6.56 -36.02 -5.76
N LEU A 201 -7.67 -36.71 -6.01
CA LEU A 201 -8.98 -36.38 -5.47
C LEU A 201 -8.99 -36.49 -3.94
N ASP A 202 -8.34 -37.51 -3.38
CA ASP A 202 -8.30 -37.75 -1.94
C ASP A 202 -7.46 -36.70 -1.22
N GLU A 203 -6.34 -36.28 -1.81
CA GLU A 203 -5.46 -35.22 -1.33
C GLU A 203 -6.16 -33.85 -1.43
N ALA A 204 -6.91 -33.60 -2.51
CA ALA A 204 -7.68 -32.37 -2.68
C ALA A 204 -8.81 -32.27 -1.64
N LEU A 205 -9.50 -33.38 -1.37
CA LEU A 205 -10.52 -33.46 -0.32
C LEU A 205 -9.91 -33.25 1.08
N ALA A 206 -8.73 -33.80 1.36
CA ALA A 206 -8.01 -33.57 2.61
C ALA A 206 -7.64 -32.08 2.78
N PHE A 207 -7.20 -31.43 1.71
CA PHE A 207 -6.94 -29.99 1.70
C PHE A 207 -8.22 -29.16 1.93
N GLU A 208 -9.32 -29.49 1.24
CA GLU A 208 -10.61 -28.80 1.45
C GLU A 208 -11.11 -28.92 2.90
N GLN A 209 -10.89 -30.07 3.55
CA GLN A 209 -11.27 -30.28 4.95
C GLN A 209 -10.47 -29.42 5.93
N LEU A 210 -9.24 -29.02 5.56
CA LEU A 210 -8.44 -28.09 6.36
C LEU A 210 -8.90 -26.64 6.19
N VAL A 211 -9.35 -26.28 4.98
CA VAL A 211 -9.76 -24.92 4.61
C VAL A 211 -11.21 -24.61 4.97
N VAL A 212 -12.12 -25.58 4.84
CA VAL A 212 -13.56 -25.40 5.07
C VAL A 212 -13.98 -25.98 6.42
N PRO A 213 -14.70 -25.21 7.27
CA PRO A 213 -15.36 -25.77 8.43
C PRO A 213 -16.27 -26.95 8.05
N SER A 214 -16.07 -28.09 8.68
CA SER A 214 -17.07 -29.17 8.65
C SER A 214 -18.40 -28.61 9.16
N SER A 215 -19.38 -28.45 8.27
CA SER A 215 -20.78 -28.20 8.64
C SER A 215 -21.54 -29.49 8.98
N LYS A 216 -20.86 -30.65 8.95
CA LYS A 216 -21.49 -31.95 9.21
C LYS A 216 -21.16 -32.44 10.62
N SER A 217 -22.16 -32.28 11.48
CA SER A 217 -22.59 -33.23 12.52
C SER A 217 -21.54 -33.86 13.45
N GLY A 218 -21.64 -33.56 14.75
CA GLY A 218 -21.54 -34.57 15.81
C GLY A 218 -20.21 -35.28 16.09
N GLY A 219 -19.06 -34.80 15.61
CA GLY A 219 -17.76 -35.45 15.82
C GLY A 219 -16.76 -34.62 16.64
N ASP A 220 -16.18 -35.27 17.65
CA ASP A 220 -15.02 -34.98 18.51
C ASP A 220 -14.38 -33.56 18.59
N ARG A 221 -14.17 -33.08 19.82
CA ARG A 221 -13.77 -31.70 20.18
C ARG A 221 -12.41 -31.24 19.62
N LYS A 222 -11.55 -32.16 19.15
CA LYS A 222 -10.20 -31.84 18.64
C LYS A 222 -10.17 -31.24 17.24
N GLN A 223 -11.23 -31.43 16.43
CA GLN A 223 -11.30 -31.00 15.03
C GLN A 223 -12.18 -29.75 14.81
N ARG A 224 -12.38 -28.95 15.87
CA ARG A 224 -13.06 -27.64 15.82
C ARG A 224 -12.10 -26.45 15.64
N THR A 225 -10.83 -26.70 15.33
CA THR A 225 -9.77 -25.68 15.40
C THR A 225 -9.72 -24.74 14.19
N ALA A 226 -10.20 -25.13 13.01
CA ALA A 226 -10.22 -24.27 11.83
C ALA A 226 -11.30 -23.18 11.87
N VAL A 227 -12.38 -23.37 12.64
CA VAL A 227 -13.60 -22.56 12.56
C VAL A 227 -13.42 -21.14 13.13
N ASN A 228 -12.48 -20.95 14.05
CA ASN A 228 -12.24 -19.66 14.73
C ASN A 228 -10.76 -19.28 14.70
N LEU A 229 -10.04 -19.65 13.65
CA LEU A 229 -8.67 -19.15 13.46
C LEU A 229 -8.79 -17.74 12.87
N THR A 230 -8.89 -16.76 13.77
CA THR A 230 -8.80 -15.35 13.45
C THR A 230 -7.32 -14.94 13.41
N TRP A 231 -7.04 -13.78 12.79
CA TRP A 231 -5.69 -13.22 12.81
C TRP A 231 -5.21 -12.88 14.23
N GLU A 232 -6.02 -12.98 15.27
CA GLU A 232 -5.63 -12.61 16.63
C GLU A 232 -4.65 -13.58 17.32
N SER A 233 -4.41 -14.78 16.75
CA SER A 233 -3.55 -15.82 17.35
C SER A 233 -2.39 -16.26 16.44
N PRO A 234 -1.24 -15.56 16.44
CA PRO A 234 -0.11 -15.84 15.53
C PRO A 234 0.47 -17.27 15.69
N GLU A 235 0.56 -17.78 16.93
CA GLU A 235 1.09 -19.14 17.18
C GLU A 235 0.22 -20.24 16.56
N LYS A 236 -1.10 -20.06 16.65
CA LYS A 236 -2.07 -21.00 16.05
C LYS A 236 -2.06 -20.88 14.53
N LEU A 237 -1.86 -19.67 14.01
CA LEU A 237 -1.78 -19.37 12.58
C LEU A 237 -0.59 -20.07 11.94
N LYS A 238 0.59 -20.00 12.57
CA LYS A 238 1.80 -20.67 12.09
C LYS A 238 1.60 -22.19 11.95
N GLY A 239 1.11 -22.85 12.99
CA GLY A 239 0.85 -24.29 12.96
C GLY A 239 -0.28 -24.70 12.01
N TYR A 240 -1.18 -23.78 11.64
CA TYR A 240 -2.19 -24.00 10.61
C TYR A 240 -1.60 -23.86 9.20
N ILE A 241 -0.76 -22.85 8.97
CA ILE A 241 -0.09 -22.62 7.69
C ILE A 241 0.86 -23.77 7.33
N GLU A 242 1.62 -24.30 8.30
CA GLU A 242 2.48 -25.46 8.03
C GLU A 242 1.67 -26.69 7.60
N ARG A 243 0.53 -26.97 8.27
CA ARG A 243 -0.37 -28.06 7.87
C ARG A 243 -0.99 -27.85 6.48
N LEU A 244 -1.37 -26.61 6.15
CA LEU A 244 -1.86 -26.27 4.81
C LEU A 244 -0.77 -26.42 3.75
N ARG A 245 0.46 -26.03 4.06
CA ARG A 245 1.60 -26.14 3.16
C ARG A 245 1.97 -27.61 2.92
N GLU A 246 2.00 -28.43 3.96
CA GLU A 246 2.21 -29.87 3.84
C GLU A 246 1.14 -30.51 2.97
N ALA A 247 -0.14 -30.22 3.23
CA ALA A 247 -1.24 -30.72 2.41
C ALA A 247 -1.13 -30.24 0.95
N ALA A 248 -0.74 -28.98 0.72
CA ALA A 248 -0.49 -28.48 -0.63
C ALA A 248 0.68 -29.20 -1.33
N LEU A 249 1.76 -29.53 -0.62
CA LEU A 249 2.89 -30.28 -1.19
C LEU A 249 2.52 -31.73 -1.52
N GLN A 250 1.65 -32.36 -0.74
CA GLN A 250 1.15 -33.72 -1.05
C GLN A 250 0.41 -33.75 -2.38
N LEU A 251 -0.30 -32.67 -2.76
CA LEU A 251 -0.97 -32.55 -4.07
C LEU A 251 -0.01 -32.61 -5.26
N THR A 252 1.30 -32.44 -5.07
CA THR A 252 2.32 -32.54 -6.14
C THR A 252 3.16 -33.80 -6.13
N SER A 253 2.99 -34.68 -5.13
CA SER A 253 3.91 -35.81 -4.93
C SER A 253 3.66 -37.02 -5.84
N HIS A 254 2.81 -36.89 -6.87
CA HIS A 254 2.38 -37.96 -7.77
C HIS A 254 2.58 -37.67 -9.26
#